data_AF-A0A8J2XDH9-F1
#
_entry.id   AF-A0A8J2XDH9-F1
#
_cell.length_a   1.000
_cell.length_b   1.000
_cell.length_c   1.000
_cell.angle_alpha   90.00
_cell.angle_beta   90.00
_cell.angle_gamma   90.00
#
_symmetry.space_group_name_H-M   'P 1'
#
loop_
_entity.id
_entity.type
_entity.pdbx_description
1 polymer ?
#
loop_
_entity_poly.entity_id
_entity_poly.type
_entity_poly.pdbx_seq_one_letter_code
_entity_poly.pdbx_strand_id
1 'polypeptide(L)'
;MSSISITDLASLNDSSKKEIATFLEAENSKQKVQMSIHQFTNTCFRECVQPVNNGDLSSQEEQCLSNCVNRFLDTNIRIVKGLQGLQ
;
A
#
# COMPACT_ATOMS: atom_id res chain seq x y z
N MET A 1 13.77 11.22 4.26
CA MET A 1 13.41 11.07 2.84
C MET A 1 13.96 12.27 2.10
N SER A 2 14.80 12.05 1.09
CA SER A 2 15.46 13.10 0.31
C SER A 2 14.40 13.88 -0.47
N SER A 3 14.11 15.11 -0.06
CA SER A 3 13.17 15.98 -0.78
C SER A 3 13.88 16.57 -1.99
N ILE A 4 13.54 16.11 -3.19
CA ILE A 4 13.98 16.76 -4.43
C ILE A 4 13.32 18.15 -4.49
N SER A 5 14.11 19.21 -4.62
CA SER A 5 13.57 20.57 -4.68
C SER A 5 12.98 20.86 -6.06
N ILE A 6 11.91 21.63 -6.12
CA ILE A 6 11.27 22.05 -7.39
C ILE A 6 12.27 22.84 -8.26
N THR A 7 13.21 23.55 -7.63
CA THR A 7 14.31 24.25 -8.29
C THR A 7 15.27 23.28 -9.00
N ASP A 8 15.47 22.09 -8.46
CA ASP A 8 16.32 21.05 -9.07
C ASP A 8 15.65 20.42 -10.29
N LEU A 9 14.31 20.35 -10.32
CA LEU A 9 13.57 19.89 -11.51
C LEU A 9 13.58 20.93 -12.64
N ALA A 10 13.61 22.22 -12.30
CA ALA A 10 13.55 23.31 -13.26
C ALA A 10 14.85 23.44 -14.10
N SER A 11 16.00 23.08 -13.52
CA SER A 11 17.32 23.17 -14.17
C SER A 11 17.64 22.01 -15.12
N LEU A 12 16.78 21.00 -15.20
CA LEU A 12 17.00 19.80 -16.01
C LEU A 12 16.63 20.00 -17.48
N ASN A 13 17.35 19.29 -18.36
CA ASN A 13 16.99 19.16 -19.76
C ASN A 13 15.74 18.25 -19.93
N ASP A 14 15.12 18.30 -21.10
CA ASP A 14 13.84 17.60 -21.35
C ASP A 14 13.95 16.07 -21.26
N SER A 15 15.12 15.52 -21.62
CA SER A 15 15.39 14.08 -21.50
C SER A 15 15.39 13.64 -20.04
N SER A 16 16.12 14.35 -19.18
CA SER A 16 16.20 14.07 -17.74
C SER A 16 14.85 14.29 -17.04
N LYS A 17 14.05 15.28 -17.47
CA LYS A 17 12.68 15.47 -16.95
C LYS A 17 11.80 14.26 -17.21
N LYS A 18 11.87 13.69 -18.42
CA LYS A 18 11.09 12.48 -18.77
C LYS A 18 11.53 11.26 -17.97
N GLU A 19 12.83 11.08 -17.79
CA GLU A 19 13.38 9.99 -16.98
C GLU A 19 12.95 10.10 -15.51
N ILE A 20 13.05 11.30 -14.91
CA ILE A 20 12.61 11.55 -13.54
C ILE A 20 11.11 11.37 -13.39
N ALA A 21 10.29 11.81 -14.35
CA ALA A 21 8.85 11.57 -14.31
C ALA A 21 8.54 10.07 -14.25
N THR A 22 9.20 9.28 -15.09
CA THR A 22 9.06 7.81 -15.10
C THR A 22 9.53 7.19 -13.78
N PHE A 23 10.65 7.65 -13.24
CA PHE A 23 11.18 7.20 -11.95
C PHE A 23 10.21 7.54 -10.80
N LEU A 24 9.71 8.77 -10.76
CA LEU A 24 8.76 9.22 -9.73
C LEU A 24 7.46 8.43 -9.79
N GLU A 25 6.93 8.12 -10.97
CA GLU A 25 5.75 7.26 -11.10
C GLU A 25 6.00 5.86 -10.51
N ALA A 26 7.16 5.26 -10.80
CA ALA A 26 7.55 3.98 -10.25
C ALA A 26 7.70 4.03 -8.72
N GLU A 27 8.38 5.04 -8.17
CA GLU A 27 8.58 5.20 -6.73
C GLU A 27 7.26 5.51 -6.00
N ASN A 28 6.38 6.33 -6.58
CA ASN A 28 5.05 6.57 -6.04
C ASN A 28 4.22 5.28 -6.00
N SER A 29 4.30 4.45 -7.04
CA SER A 29 3.63 3.15 -7.06
C SER A 29 4.15 2.24 -5.94
N LYS A 30 5.47 2.15 -5.76
CA LYS A 30 6.08 1.39 -4.65
C LYS A 30 5.64 1.93 -3.29
N GLN A 31 5.64 3.25 -3.11
CA GLN A 31 5.21 3.88 -1.85
C GLN A 31 3.75 3.55 -1.52
N LYS A 32 2.85 3.57 -2.51
CA LYS A 32 1.44 3.16 -2.32
C LYS A 32 1.34 1.72 -1.84
N VAL A 33 2.11 0.79 -2.44
CA VAL A 33 2.14 -0.61 -2.00
C VAL A 33 2.66 -0.72 -0.56
N GLN A 34 3.74 -0.02 -0.21
CA GLN A 34 4.28 -0.03 1.15
C GLN A 34 3.28 0.50 2.20
N MET A 35 2.57 1.58 1.88
CA MET A 35 1.52 2.10 2.76
C MET A 35 0.39 1.08 2.96
N SER A 36 -0.05 0.41 1.89
CA SER A 36 -1.05 -0.66 1.98
C SER A 36 -0.56 -1.84 2.83
N ILE A 37 0.70 -2.26 2.68
CA ILE A 37 1.30 -3.30 3.52
C ILE A 37 1.24 -2.90 4.99
N HIS A 38 1.69 -1.69 5.34
CA HIS A 38 1.62 -1.20 6.72
C HIS A 38 0.19 -1.17 7.27
N GLN A 39 -0.77 -0.72 6.46
CA GLN A 39 -2.18 -0.68 6.85
C GLN A 39 -2.74 -2.08 7.12
N PHE A 40 -2.49 -3.02 6.22
CA PHE A 40 -2.96 -4.41 6.36
C PHE A 40 -2.28 -5.11 7.52
N THR A 41 -0.98 -4.94 7.70
CA THR A 41 -0.26 -5.49 8.85
C THR A 41 -0.84 -4.96 10.15
N ASN A 42 -1.04 -3.65 10.30
CA ASN A 42 -1.58 -3.09 11.54
C ASN A 42 -3.01 -3.59 11.83
N THR A 43 -3.86 -3.62 10.81
CA THR A 43 -5.26 -4.05 10.96
C THR A 43 -5.35 -5.55 11.23
N CYS A 44 -4.83 -6.37 10.31
CA CYS A 44 -5.00 -7.81 10.35
C CYS A 44 -4.21 -8.46 11.48
N PHE A 45 -3.07 -7.91 11.90
CA PHE A 45 -2.37 -8.42 13.07
C PHE A 45 -3.21 -8.28 14.34
N ARG A 46 -3.88 -7.14 14.55
CA ARG A 46 -4.76 -6.93 15.72
C ARG A 46 -5.98 -7.85 15.71
N GLU A 47 -6.54 -8.12 14.54
CA GLU A 47 -7.73 -8.96 14.37
C GLU A 47 -7.41 -10.45 14.50
N CYS A 48 -6.24 -10.90 14.04
CA CYS A 48 -5.93 -12.32 13.88
C CYS A 48 -4.92 -12.88 14.87
N VAL A 49 -4.01 -12.06 15.41
CA VAL A 49 -2.92 -12.52 16.29
C VAL A 49 -3.21 -12.10 17.72
N GLN A 50 -3.54 -13.08 18.57
CA GLN A 50 -3.99 -12.86 19.96
C GLN A 50 -3.54 -14.01 20.87
N PRO A 51 -3.11 -13.69 22.11
CA PRO A 51 -1.79 -13.11 22.39
C PRO A 51 -0.66 -13.86 21.65
N VAL A 52 0.44 -13.17 21.36
CA VAL A 52 1.62 -13.79 20.73
C VAL A 52 2.22 -14.82 21.69
N ASN A 53 2.01 -16.11 21.40
CA ASN A 53 2.47 -17.21 22.24
C ASN A 53 3.82 -17.79 21.77
N ASN A 54 4.19 -17.53 20.52
CA ASN A 54 5.34 -18.05 19.80
C ASN A 54 5.84 -17.02 18.77
N GLY A 55 7.07 -17.20 18.27
CA GLY A 55 7.67 -16.31 17.27
C GLY A 55 7.16 -16.55 15.84
N ASP A 56 6.51 -17.69 15.61
CA ASP A 56 6.00 -18.12 14.31
C ASP A 56 4.47 -18.06 14.29
N LEU A 57 3.88 -17.79 13.13
CA LEU A 57 2.43 -17.84 12.97
C LEU A 57 1.94 -19.30 13.02
N SER A 58 0.89 -19.54 13.78
CA SER A 58 0.13 -20.78 13.70
C SER A 58 -0.65 -20.86 12.39
N SER A 59 -1.02 -22.07 11.96
CA SER A 59 -1.84 -22.27 10.76
C SER A 59 -3.18 -21.52 10.80
N GLN A 60 -3.75 -21.34 12.00
CA GLN A 60 -4.98 -20.58 12.19
C GLN A 60 -4.76 -19.08 12.00
N GLU A 61 -3.64 -18.54 12.49
CA GLU A 61 -3.26 -17.14 12.29
C GLU A 61 -2.95 -16.85 10.82
N GLU A 62 -2.19 -17.72 10.14
CA GLU A 62 -1.92 -17.59 8.70
C GLU A 62 -3.22 -17.55 7.88
N GLN A 63 -4.14 -18.48 8.16
CA GLN A 63 -5.44 -18.51 7.49
C GLN A 63 -6.28 -17.27 7.79
N CYS A 64 -6.28 -16.79 9.04
CA CYS A 64 -6.99 -15.58 9.42
C CYS A 64 -6.41 -14.35 8.71
N LEU A 65 -5.09 -14.18 8.70
CA LEU A 65 -4.41 -13.06 8.06
C LEU A 65 -4.71 -13.00 6.55
N SER A 66 -4.63 -14.14 5.86
CA SER A 66 -5.00 -14.24 4.44
C SER A 66 -6.45 -13.82 4.21
N ASN A 67 -7.39 -14.32 5.03
CA ASN A 67 -8.79 -13.96 4.95
C ASN A 67 -9.02 -12.48 5.25
N CYS A 68 -8.36 -11.92 6.26
CA CYS A 68 -8.48 -10.51 6.63
C CYS A 68 -8.12 -9.59 5.47
N VAL A 69 -6.97 -9.82 4.82
CA VAL A 69 -6.55 -9.01 3.66
C VAL A 69 -7.55 -9.13 2.51
N ASN A 70 -7.95 -10.36 2.15
CA ASN A 70 -8.92 -10.59 1.07
C ASN A 70 -10.25 -9.87 1.34
N ARG A 71 -10.79 -10.01 2.55
CA ARG A 71 -12.05 -9.34 2.93
C ARG A 71 -11.93 -7.83 2.96
N PHE A 72 -10.79 -7.29 3.36
CA PHE A 72 -10.54 -5.85 3.31
C PHE A 72 -10.58 -5.35 1.86
N LEU A 73 -9.89 -6.03 0.94
CA LEU A 73 -9.88 -5.67 -0.48
C LEU A 73 -11.27 -5.78 -1.10
N ASP A 74 -11.99 -6.89 -0.86
CA ASP A 74 -13.37 -7.08 -1.34
C ASP A 74 -14.30 -5.97 -0.87
N THR A 75 -14.16 -5.57 0.39
CA THR A 75 -14.97 -4.48 0.98
C THR A 75 -14.66 -3.15 0.29
N ASN A 76 -13.38 -2.83 0.05
CA ASN A 76 -12.99 -1.61 -0.68
C ASN A 76 -13.55 -1.60 -2.11
N ILE A 77 -13.44 -2.71 -2.83
CA ILE A 77 -14.01 -2.84 -4.19
C ILE A 77 -15.52 -2.64 -4.14
N ARG A 78 -16.21 -3.22 -3.16
CA ARG A 78 -17.66 -3.07 -3.00
C ARG A 78 -18.06 -1.62 -2.74
N ILE A 79 -17.32 -0.92 -1.89
CA ILE A 79 -17.53 0.50 -1.58
C ILE A 79 -17.32 1.35 -2.84
N VAL A 80 -16.20 1.18 -3.55
CA VAL A 80 -15.90 1.93 -4.77
C VAL A 80 -16.97 1.71 -5.83
N LYS A 81 -17.39 0.47 -6.08
CA LYS A 81 -18.49 0.16 -7.00
C LYS A 81 -19.80 0.82 -6.57
N GLY A 82 -20.06 0.88 -5.27
CA GLY A 82 -21.23 1.57 -4.72
C GLY A 82 -21.19 3.07 -4.99
N LEU A 83 -20.03 3.72 -4.81
CA LEU A 83 -19.84 5.14 -5.07
C LEU A 83 -19.95 5.48 -6.57
N GLN A 84 -19.40 4.63 -7.45
CA GLN A 84 -19.51 4.81 -8.90
C GLN A 84 -20.94 4.68 -9.41
N GLY A 85 -21.76 3.82 -8.79
CA GLY A 85 -23.18 3.68 -9.14
C GLY A 85 -24.09 4.79 -8.58
N LEU A 86 -23.56 5.71 -7.79
CA LEU A 86 -24.25 6.90 -7.29
C LEU A 86 -24.00 8.15 -8.17
N GLN A 87 -23.19 8.01 -9.25
CA GLN A 87 -23.02 9.00 -10.32
C GLN A 87 -23.92 8.66 -11.51
#